data_AF-K1RQ99-F1
#
_entry.id   AF-K1RQ99-F1
#
_cell.length_a   1.000
_cell.length_b   1.000
_cell.length_c   1.000
_cell.angle_alpha   90.00
_cell.angle_beta   90.00
_cell.angle_gamma   90.00
#
_symmetry.space_group_name_H-M   'P 1'
#
loop_
_entity.id
_entity.type
_entity.pdbx_description
1 polymer ?
#
loop_
_entity_poly.entity_id
_entity_poly.type
_entity_poly.pdbx_seq_one_letter_code
_entity_poly.pdbx_strand_id
1 'polypeptide(L)'
;MNYYKRALELKEETIANRRYLHEHAETGLHLENTVEFVMKRLTEYGLNPERCGEGVTALIGQGEPVLLLRADMDALPLTEESGESFS
;
A
#
# COMPACT_ATOMS: atom_id res chain seq x y z
N MET A 1 1.68 -17.35 -18.63
CA MET A 1 1.06 -16.86 -17.37
C MET A 1 0.02 -15.82 -17.74
N ASN A 2 -1.24 -15.97 -17.30
CA ASN A 2 -2.27 -14.96 -17.54
C ASN A 2 -2.31 -14.01 -16.33
N TYR A 3 -1.66 -12.85 -16.47
CA TYR A 3 -1.54 -11.87 -15.39
C TYR A 3 -2.87 -11.25 -14.97
N TYR A 4 -3.84 -11.14 -15.89
CA TYR A 4 -5.18 -10.68 -15.55
C TYR A 4 -5.89 -11.67 -14.62
N LYS A 5 -5.83 -12.97 -14.93
CA LYS A 5 -6.38 -14.00 -14.04
C LYS A 5 -5.70 -13.97 -12.67
N ARG A 6 -4.37 -13.82 -12.63
CA ARG A 6 -3.64 -13.71 -11.36
C ARG A 6 -4.03 -12.47 -10.55
N ALA A 7 -4.25 -11.33 -11.21
CA ALA A 7 -4.73 -10.13 -10.54
C ALA A 7 -6.12 -10.32 -9.92
N LEU A 8 -7.02 -11.03 -10.61
CA LEU A 8 -8.34 -11.37 -10.06
C LEU A 8 -8.26 -12.27 -8.83
N GLU A 9 -7.30 -13.19 -8.77
CA GLU A 9 -7.06 -14.03 -7.58
C GLU A 9 -6.64 -13.21 -6.34
N LEU A 10 -6.02 -12.04 -6.54
CA LEU A 10 -5.58 -11.12 -5.47
C LEU A 10 -6.62 -10.07 -5.09
N LYS A 11 -7.79 -10.08 -5.74
CA LYS A 11 -8.80 -9.01 -5.61
C LYS A 11 -9.27 -8.81 -4.18
N GLU A 12 -9.66 -9.89 -3.50
CA GLU A 12 -10.23 -9.80 -2.14
C GLU A 12 -9.21 -9.29 -1.13
N GLU A 13 -7.95 -9.72 -1.23
CA GLU A 13 -6.86 -9.22 -0.39
C GLU A 13 -6.58 -7.74 -0.67
N THR A 14 -6.59 -7.33 -1.95
CA THR A 14 -6.42 -5.93 -2.35
C THR A 14 -7.52 -5.04 -1.77
N ILE A 15 -8.78 -5.50 -1.82
CA ILE A 15 -9.93 -4.81 -1.21
C ILE A 15 -9.76 -4.72 0.31
N ALA A 16 -9.34 -5.80 0.97
CA ALA A 16 -9.13 -5.83 2.41
C ALA A 16 -8.02 -4.84 2.82
N ASN A 17 -6.90 -4.80 2.11
CA ASN A 17 -5.82 -3.83 2.36
C ASN A 17 -6.30 -2.40 2.18
N ARG A 18 -7.04 -2.12 1.10
CA ARG A 18 -7.60 -0.79 0.83
C ARG A 18 -8.56 -0.35 1.94
N ARG A 19 -9.42 -1.26 2.43
CA ARG A 19 -10.36 -0.94 3.53
C ARG A 19 -9.65 -0.71 4.84
N TYR A 20 -8.66 -1.53 5.18
CA TYR A 20 -7.83 -1.30 6.37
C TYR A 20 -7.17 0.09 6.35
N LEU A 21 -6.54 0.46 5.23
CA LEU A 21 -5.88 1.77 5.09
C LEU A 21 -6.86 2.94 5.18
N HIS A 22 -8.09 2.75 4.72
CA HIS A 22 -9.14 3.77 4.80
C HIS A 22 -9.64 3.96 6.22
N GLU A 23 -9.89 2.87 6.95
CA GLU A 23 -10.32 2.89 8.36
C GLU A 23 -9.23 3.45 9.31
N HIS A 24 -7.96 3.42 8.88
CA HIS A 24 -6.80 3.87 9.66
C HIS A 24 -6.04 4.99 8.93
N ALA A 25 -6.78 5.90 8.29
CA ALA A 25 -6.24 6.99 7.50
C ALA A 25 -5.35 7.93 8.35
N GLU A 26 -4.11 8.14 7.93
CA GLU A 26 -3.18 9.10 8.52
C GLU A 26 -2.93 10.27 7.58
N THR A 27 -2.82 11.49 8.12
CA THR A 27 -2.70 12.72 7.32
C THR A 27 -1.33 13.36 7.50
N GLY A 28 -0.87 14.07 6.47
CA GLY A 28 0.38 14.80 6.52
C GLY A 28 1.59 13.91 6.24
N LEU A 29 2.74 14.24 6.82
CA LEU A 29 4.00 13.56 6.48
C LEU A 29 4.32 12.38 7.39
N HIS A 30 3.81 12.34 8.61
CA HIS A 30 4.12 11.28 9.58
C HIS A 30 3.03 10.22 9.57
N LEU A 31 3.29 9.12 8.88
CA LEU A 31 2.33 8.03 8.60
C LEU A 31 2.78 6.73 9.27
N GLU A 32 2.99 6.74 10.59
CA GLU A 32 3.64 5.63 11.31
C GLU A 32 2.91 4.30 11.12
N ASN A 33 1.58 4.27 11.31
CA ASN A 33 0.80 3.04 11.18
C ASN A 33 0.71 2.57 9.72
N THR A 34 0.58 3.50 8.79
CA THR A 34 0.49 3.22 7.35
C THR A 34 1.81 2.65 6.83
N VAL A 35 2.94 3.23 7.22
CA VAL A 35 4.28 2.74 6.89
C VAL A 35 4.48 1.33 7.46
N GLU A 36 4.15 1.11 8.73
CA GLU A 36 4.25 -0.22 9.34
C GLU A 36 3.38 -1.26 8.62
N PHE A 37 2.14 -0.91 8.28
CA PHE A 37 1.25 -1.79 7.54
C PHE A 37 1.82 -2.17 6.16
N VAL A 38 2.32 -1.18 5.42
CA VAL A 38 2.87 -1.39 4.06
C VAL A 38 4.17 -2.20 4.12
N MET A 39 5.07 -1.89 5.05
CA MET A 39 6.28 -2.68 5.31
C MET A 39 5.93 -4.15 5.61
N LYS A 40 4.94 -4.38 6.48
CA LYS A 40 4.48 -5.73 6.81
C LYS A 40 3.93 -6.47 5.59
N ARG A 41 3.02 -5.85 4.84
CA ARG A 41 2.44 -6.47 3.64
C ARG A 41 3.48 -6.81 2.57
N LEU A 42 4.39 -5.88 2.28
CA LEU A 42 5.47 -6.14 1.32
C LEU A 42 6.38 -7.29 1.79
N THR A 43 6.66 -7.37 3.09
CA THR A 43 7.41 -8.50 3.67
C THR A 43 6.66 -9.82 3.54
N GLU A 44 5.35 -9.85 3.81
CA GLU A 44 4.48 -11.03 3.62
C GLU A 44 4.46 -11.49 2.15
N TYR A 45 4.62 -10.57 1.20
CA TYR A 45 4.74 -10.87 -0.23
C TYR A 45 6.14 -11.37 -0.64
N GLY A 46 7.07 -11.50 0.30
CA GLY A 46 8.43 -11.97 0.05
C GLY A 46 9.37 -10.89 -0.51
N LEU A 47 9.02 -9.62 -0.33
CA LEU A 47 9.88 -8.49 -0.66
C LEU A 47 10.70 -8.05 0.56
N ASN A 48 11.75 -7.28 0.32
CA ASN A 48 12.56 -6.64 1.36
C ASN A 48 12.32 -5.14 1.31
N PRO A 49 11.24 -4.63 1.94
CA PRO A 49 10.97 -3.21 1.96
C PRO A 49 11.90 -2.48 2.93
N GLU A 50 12.22 -1.24 2.60
CA GLU A 50 13.04 -0.33 3.39
C GLU A 50 12.33 1.01 3.58
N ARG A 51 12.59 1.67 4.71
CA ARG A 51 12.13 3.04 4.93
C ARG A 51 12.90 4.01 4.04
N CYS A 52 12.18 4.93 3.42
CA CYS A 52 12.75 6.01 2.61
C CYS A 52 12.15 7.35 3.08
N GLY A 53 12.79 7.98 4.07
CA GLY A 53 12.18 9.08 4.81
C GLY A 53 10.90 8.60 5.50
N GLU A 54 9.78 9.26 5.20
CA GLU A 54 8.44 8.89 5.68
C GLU A 54 7.72 7.88 4.76
N GLY A 55 8.37 7.46 3.66
CA GLY A 55 7.83 6.50 2.70
C GLY A 55 8.44 5.11 2.82
N VAL A 56 8.00 4.21 1.92
CA VAL A 56 8.49 2.85 1.81
C VAL A 56 8.95 2.58 0.38
N THR A 57 10.11 1.93 0.24
CA THR A 57 10.62 1.46 -1.05
C THR A 57 10.90 -0.04 -0.99
N ALA A 58 10.78 -0.73 -2.13
CA ALA A 58 11.18 -2.13 -2.25
C ALA A 58 11.72 -2.36 -3.67
N LEU A 59 12.78 -3.16 -3.80
CA LEU A 59 13.36 -3.52 -5.08
C LEU A 59 12.98 -4.95 -5.47
N ILE A 60 12.62 -5.14 -6.75
CA ILE A 60 12.32 -6.46 -7.31
C ILE A 60 13.27 -6.72 -8.47
N GLY A 61 14.12 -7.74 -8.32
CA GLY A 61 15.09 -8.14 -9.35
C GLY A 61 16.27 -7.18 -9.53
N GLN A 62 17.02 -7.38 -10.61
CA GLN A 62 18.20 -6.59 -10.99
C GLN A 62 18.26 -6.49 -12.52
N GLY A 63 18.63 -5.33 -13.07
CA GLY A 63 18.80 -5.15 -14.52
C GLY A 63 18.56 -3.72 -15.01
N GLU A 64 18.76 -3.51 -16.31
CA GLU A 64 18.52 -2.24 -17.00
C GLU A 64 17.61 -2.46 -18.23
N PRO A 65 16.61 -1.59 -18.47
CA PRO A 65 16.26 -0.40 -17.70
C PRO A 65 15.50 -0.72 -16.39
N VAL A 66 15.59 0.19 -15.41
CA VAL A 66 14.85 0.11 -14.15
C VAL A 66 13.49 0.82 -14.30
N LEU A 67 12.42 0.18 -13.80
CA LEU A 67 11.06 0.73 -13.79
C LEU A 67 10.64 1.08 -12.36
N LEU A 68 10.06 2.26 -12.16
CA LEU A 68 9.50 2.69 -10.88
C LEU A 68 7.98 2.57 -10.88
N LEU A 69 7.44 1.85 -9.90
CA LEU A 69 6.02 1.88 -9.54
C LEU A 69 5.85 2.72 -8.29
N ARG A 70 5.04 3.79 -8.36
CA ARG A 70 4.87 4.76 -7.28
C ARG A 70 3.40 4.90 -6.91
N ALA A 71 3.11 4.88 -5.61
CA ALA A 71 1.78 5.10 -5.04
C ALA A 71 1.91 6.03 -3.82
N ASP A 72 0.89 6.85 -3.59
CA ASP A 72 0.77 7.73 -2.43
C ASP A 72 -0.10 7.08 -1.35
N MET A 73 0.13 7.46 -0.11
CA MET A 73 -0.46 6.79 1.06
C MET A 73 -1.07 7.76 2.09
N ASP A 74 -0.82 9.07 1.97
CA ASP A 74 -1.38 10.06 2.90
C ASP A 74 -2.85 10.34 2.60
N ALA A 75 -3.60 10.56 3.68
CA ALA A 75 -5.00 10.97 3.64
C ALA A 75 -5.15 12.49 3.82
N LEU A 76 -6.41 12.95 3.77
CA LEU A 76 -6.77 14.35 3.96
C LEU A 76 -7.39 14.59 5.35
N PRO A 77 -7.15 15.76 5.97
CA PRO A 77 -7.72 16.12 7.26
C PRO A 77 -9.16 16.60 7.12
N LEU A 78 -10.07 15.69 6.79
CA LEU A 78 -11.49 15.97 6.65
C LEU A 78 -12.34 14.86 7.29
N THR A 79 -13.52 15.24 7.76
CA THR A 79 -14.51 14.28 8.25
C THR A 79 -15.16 13.59 7.06
N GLU A 80 -15.13 12.25 7.05
CA GLU A 80 -15.77 11.48 5.99
C GLU A 80 -17.30 11.44 6.15
N GLU A 81 -18.01 11.59 5.02
CA GLU A 81 -19.48 11.58 4.95
C GLU A 81 -20.02 10.50 3.98
N SER A 82 -19.21 9.50 3.62
CA SER A 82 -19.60 8.49 2.63
C SER A 82 -20.68 7.53 3.15
N GLY A 83 -20.73 7.29 4.47
CA GLY A 83 -21.63 6.32 5.10
C GLY A 83 -21.25 4.86 4.84
N GLU A 84 -20.02 4.61 4.37
CA GLU A 84 -19.53 3.27 4.12
C GLU A 84 -19.19 2.54 5.43
N SER A 85 -19.26 1.22 5.41
CA SER A 85 -18.96 0.39 6.60
C SER A 85 -17.48 0.41 7.02
N PHE A 86 -16.63 1.04 6.22
CA PHE A 86 -15.17 1.11 6.38
C PHE A 86 -14.66 2.56 6.47
N SER A 87 -15.57 3.49 6.82
CA SER A 87 -15.27 4.90 7.12
C SER A 87 -14.81 5.09 8.55
#